data_AF-A0AAW5F090-F1
#
_entry.id   AF-A0AAW5F090-F1
#
_cell.length_a   1.000
_cell.length_b   1.000
_cell.length_c   1.000
_cell.angle_alpha   90.00
_cell.angle_beta   90.00
_cell.angle_gamma   90.00
#
_symmetry.space_group_name_H-M   'P 1'
#
loop_
_entity.id
_entity.type
_entity.pdbx_description
1 polymer ?
#
loop_
_entity_poly.entity_id
_entity_poly.type
_entity_poly.pdbx_seq_one_letter_code
_entity_poly.pdbx_strand_id
1 'polypeptide(L)'
;MSDSRCRSLSLEPEESGSLLGNIYIGKVKNIVKNINAAFIDLGGGKTGYYSLSENREHRFTSPLAAAGAQEGRTLRQGDEIIVQVSRDAVKTKDPVLSSNLNFTGKYSVVTLGKTQIGFSAKITDPVWKEEVKEYLLALKEETGRNGFGVIVRTNAKETTKEVIGGEVLALKQRMDELLAKAENRTCFTLLEGAEPSFILSLRDTYAGSLQSVITDDKICYEEMRRYLDKNQKADLEKLQFYQDPLLPLIKLYKLEAALEEALERRVWLKSGGYLVIEPTEALTVVDVNTGKYSGKKNAEDTILKINLEAAAETARQLCLRNLSGIIIVDFIDMAREEHKQQLLTALEEELKKDPVKTVLVDMTKLGLVEITRKKVRKPLHEVYGRGVKPNGVPN
;
A
#
# COMPACT_ATOMS: atom_id res chain seq x y z
N MET A 1 12.25 8.29 -6.61
CA MET A 1 13.29 9.23 -6.12
C MET A 1 12.61 10.56 -5.77
N SER A 2 13.11 11.32 -4.79
CA SER A 2 12.67 12.69 -4.45
C SER A 2 13.90 13.47 -4.00
N ASP A 3 14.13 14.68 -4.55
CA ASP A 3 15.26 15.54 -4.17
C ASP A 3 16.63 14.82 -4.21
N SER A 4 16.84 14.03 -5.27
CA SER A 4 18.03 13.18 -5.46
C SER A 4 18.26 12.09 -4.39
N ARG A 5 17.28 11.82 -3.53
CA ARG A 5 17.32 10.71 -2.56
C ARG A 5 16.28 9.65 -2.91
N CYS A 6 16.61 8.40 -2.59
CA CYS A 6 15.65 7.32 -2.66
C CYS A 6 14.61 7.47 -1.54
N ARG A 7 13.31 7.43 -1.85
CA ARG A 7 12.23 7.59 -0.87
C ARG A 7 11.52 6.27 -0.55
N SER A 8 11.45 5.39 -1.55
CA SER A 8 10.84 4.08 -1.48
C SER A 8 11.61 3.13 -2.37
N LEU A 9 11.81 1.90 -1.90
CA LEU A 9 12.31 0.78 -2.70
C LEU A 9 11.26 -0.32 -2.70
N SER A 10 11.14 -1.03 -3.81
CA SER A 10 10.29 -2.20 -3.93
C SER A 10 11.06 -3.22 -4.77
N LEU A 11 11.19 -4.42 -4.23
CA LEU A 11 11.81 -5.56 -4.89
C LEU A 11 10.73 -6.60 -5.13
N GLU A 12 10.66 -7.11 -6.36
CA GLU A 12 9.76 -8.19 -6.73
C GLU A 12 10.60 -9.38 -7.24
N PRO A 13 10.45 -10.58 -6.67
CA PRO A 13 11.12 -11.77 -7.17
C PRO A 13 10.48 -12.25 -8.49
N GLU A 14 11.28 -12.76 -9.41
CA GLU A 14 10.83 -13.21 -10.74
C GLU A 14 9.77 -14.33 -10.68
N GLU A 15 9.89 -15.27 -9.73
CA GLU A 15 9.05 -16.49 -9.71
C GLU A 15 7.92 -16.48 -8.65
N SER A 16 7.90 -15.49 -7.75
CA SER A 16 6.96 -15.46 -6.61
C SER A 16 6.31 -14.08 -6.45
N GLY A 17 5.58 -13.67 -7.47
CA GLY A 17 4.78 -12.44 -7.44
C GLY A 17 3.78 -12.44 -6.28
N SER A 18 3.60 -11.26 -5.67
CA SER A 18 2.58 -11.02 -4.66
C SER A 18 1.19 -11.38 -5.21
N LEU A 19 0.39 -12.14 -4.45
CA LEU A 19 -0.99 -12.44 -4.82
C LEU A 19 -1.95 -11.28 -4.51
N LEU A 20 -1.48 -10.25 -3.81
CA LEU A 20 -2.27 -9.11 -3.36
C LEU A 20 -3.01 -8.46 -4.53
N GLY A 21 -4.34 -8.38 -4.43
CA GLY A 21 -5.21 -7.77 -5.42
C GLY A 21 -5.82 -8.76 -6.42
N ASN A 22 -5.25 -9.97 -6.57
CA ASN A 22 -5.79 -11.00 -7.46
C ASN A 22 -7.22 -11.36 -7.07
N ILE A 23 -8.06 -11.59 -8.08
CA ILE A 23 -9.45 -12.04 -7.92
C ILE A 23 -9.58 -13.44 -8.49
N TYR A 24 -10.06 -14.37 -7.67
CA TYR A 24 -10.19 -15.79 -7.99
C TYR A 24 -11.62 -16.27 -7.83
N ILE A 25 -11.96 -17.34 -8.55
CA ILE A 25 -13.00 -18.28 -8.13
C ILE A 25 -12.32 -19.35 -7.26
N GLY A 26 -12.64 -19.38 -5.97
CA GLY A 26 -12.11 -20.36 -5.02
C GLY A 26 -13.19 -21.32 -4.52
N LYS A 27 -12.74 -22.44 -3.93
CA LYS A 27 -13.62 -23.45 -3.32
C LYS A 27 -13.43 -23.47 -1.82
N VAL A 28 -14.53 -23.49 -1.06
CA VAL A 28 -14.47 -23.61 0.40
C VAL A 28 -13.94 -24.99 0.77
N LYS A 29 -12.71 -25.05 1.29
CA LYS A 29 -12.04 -26.30 1.67
C LYS A 29 -12.51 -26.80 3.03
N ASN A 30 -12.61 -25.91 4.01
CA ASN A 30 -13.13 -26.20 5.35
C ASN A 30 -13.57 -24.91 6.05
N ILE A 31 -14.47 -25.06 7.03
CA ILE A 31 -14.97 -23.98 7.87
C ILE A 31 -14.62 -24.30 9.32
N VAL A 32 -13.95 -23.37 9.99
CA VAL A 32 -13.48 -23.54 11.37
C VAL A 32 -14.24 -22.57 12.27
N LYS A 33 -15.24 -23.10 12.98
CA LYS A 33 -16.16 -22.32 13.82
C LYS A 33 -15.44 -21.57 14.94
N ASN A 34 -14.43 -22.17 15.56
CA ASN A 34 -13.72 -21.59 16.71
C ASN A 34 -13.03 -20.25 16.41
N ILE A 35 -12.58 -20.05 15.17
CA ILE A 35 -11.93 -18.80 14.72
C ILE A 35 -12.84 -17.97 13.81
N ASN A 36 -14.10 -18.37 13.65
CA ASN A 36 -15.09 -17.77 12.78
C ASN A 36 -14.55 -17.51 11.35
N ALA A 37 -13.91 -18.51 10.76
CA ALA A 37 -13.26 -18.40 9.45
C ALA A 37 -13.47 -19.63 8.58
N ALA A 38 -13.26 -19.46 7.29
CA ALA A 38 -13.15 -20.52 6.30
C ALA A 38 -11.76 -20.47 5.65
N PHE A 39 -11.29 -21.62 5.16
CA PHE A 39 -10.14 -21.64 4.26
C PHE A 39 -10.62 -21.96 2.86
N ILE A 40 -10.20 -21.14 1.91
CA ILE A 40 -10.62 -21.22 0.52
C ILE A 40 -9.42 -21.69 -0.31
N ASP A 41 -9.61 -22.77 -1.05
CA ASP A 41 -8.65 -23.25 -2.02
C ASP A 41 -8.78 -22.42 -3.31
N LEU A 42 -7.66 -21.84 -3.76
CA LEU A 42 -7.57 -21.03 -4.98
C LEU A 42 -7.02 -21.84 -6.16
N GLY A 43 -6.71 -23.12 -5.96
CA GLY A 43 -6.04 -23.98 -6.92
C GLY A 43 -4.51 -23.84 -6.90
N GLY A 44 -3.82 -24.78 -7.56
CA GLY A 44 -2.36 -24.77 -7.64
C GLY A 44 -1.66 -24.84 -6.28
N GLY A 45 -2.28 -25.50 -5.30
CA GLY A 45 -1.76 -25.63 -3.93
C GLY A 45 -1.91 -24.38 -3.06
N LYS A 46 -2.59 -23.33 -3.55
CA LYS A 46 -2.76 -22.06 -2.82
C LYS A 46 -4.05 -22.09 -2.00
N THR A 47 -3.94 -21.89 -0.69
CA THR A 47 -5.08 -21.73 0.23
C THR A 47 -5.05 -20.33 0.83
N GLY A 48 -6.21 -19.74 1.11
CA GLY A 48 -6.31 -18.43 1.78
C GLY A 48 -7.27 -18.44 2.96
N TYR A 49 -6.96 -17.61 3.96
CA TYR A 49 -7.77 -17.39 5.14
C TYR A 49 -8.92 -16.42 4.84
N TYR A 50 -10.16 -16.81 5.13
CA TYR A 50 -11.36 -16.03 4.87
C TYR A 50 -12.17 -15.84 6.16
N SER A 51 -12.18 -14.61 6.69
CA SER A 51 -12.91 -14.27 7.92
C SER A 51 -14.41 -14.17 7.66
N LEU A 52 -15.25 -14.92 8.40
CA LEU A 52 -16.70 -14.85 8.26
C LEU A 52 -17.28 -13.58 8.90
N SER A 53 -16.62 -13.00 9.90
CA SER A 53 -17.06 -11.75 10.54
C SER A 53 -16.84 -10.52 9.66
N GLU A 54 -15.73 -10.50 8.91
CA GLU A 54 -15.38 -9.42 7.98
C GLU A 54 -16.14 -9.53 6.66
N ASN A 55 -16.62 -10.73 6.31
CA ASN A 55 -17.27 -11.03 5.04
C ASN A 55 -18.70 -11.55 5.24
N ARG A 56 -19.62 -10.63 5.53
CA ARG A 56 -21.03 -10.94 5.80
C ARG A 56 -21.82 -11.42 4.57
N GLU A 57 -21.40 -10.98 3.39
CA GLU A 57 -21.99 -11.37 2.11
C GLU A 57 -20.98 -12.22 1.33
N HIS A 58 -21.40 -13.41 0.90
CA HIS A 58 -20.59 -14.31 0.09
C HIS A 58 -20.94 -14.16 -1.39
N ARG A 59 -19.95 -14.28 -2.29
CA ARG A 59 -20.12 -14.08 -3.73
C ARG A 59 -20.10 -15.42 -4.46
N PHE A 60 -21.21 -16.16 -4.44
CA PHE A 60 -21.29 -17.46 -5.10
C PHE A 60 -21.27 -17.34 -6.63
N THR A 61 -20.65 -18.31 -7.32
CA THR A 61 -20.57 -18.32 -8.79
C THR A 61 -21.74 -19.01 -9.48
N SER A 62 -22.49 -19.87 -8.79
CA SER A 62 -23.60 -20.63 -9.39
C SER A 62 -24.95 -19.89 -9.31
N PRO A 63 -25.72 -19.81 -10.42
CA PRO A 63 -27.08 -19.27 -10.43
C PRO A 63 -28.06 -20.04 -9.55
N LEU A 64 -27.92 -21.37 -9.36
CA LEU A 64 -28.74 -22.11 -8.39
C LEU A 64 -28.38 -21.74 -6.94
N ALA A 65 -27.11 -21.41 -6.70
CA ALA A 65 -26.64 -20.92 -5.41
C ALA A 65 -27.08 -19.47 -5.12
N ALA A 66 -27.22 -18.65 -6.17
CA ALA A 66 -27.68 -17.26 -6.13
C ALA A 66 -29.22 -17.13 -6.16
N ALA A 67 -29.94 -17.99 -6.88
CA ALA A 67 -31.42 -18.02 -6.92
C ALA A 67 -32.02 -18.62 -5.64
N GLY A 68 -31.25 -19.44 -4.92
CA GLY A 68 -31.54 -19.86 -3.55
C GLY A 68 -30.95 -18.93 -2.49
N ALA A 69 -30.32 -17.80 -2.88
CA ALA A 69 -29.85 -16.78 -1.94
C ALA A 69 -31.04 -15.97 -1.42
N GLN A 70 -31.86 -16.62 -0.60
CA GLN A 70 -32.47 -15.90 0.50
C GLN A 70 -31.34 -15.20 1.26
N GLU A 71 -31.59 -13.96 1.67
CA GLU A 71 -30.79 -13.28 2.68
C GLU A 71 -30.45 -14.28 3.79
N GLY A 72 -29.16 -14.54 4.02
CA GLY A 72 -28.71 -15.43 5.10
C GLY A 72 -28.36 -16.88 4.72
N ARG A 73 -28.17 -17.24 3.44
CA ARG A 73 -27.49 -18.52 3.12
C ARG A 73 -26.09 -18.56 3.74
N THR A 74 -25.90 -19.51 4.64
CA THR A 74 -24.60 -19.77 5.26
C THR A 74 -23.64 -20.46 4.29
N LEU A 75 -22.37 -20.04 4.34
CA LEU A 75 -21.28 -20.66 3.59
C LEU A 75 -21.12 -22.14 3.97
N ARG A 76 -20.96 -23.02 2.98
CA ARG A 76 -20.75 -24.47 3.19
C ARG A 76 -19.45 -24.93 2.56
N GLN A 77 -18.93 -26.04 3.06
CA GLN A 77 -17.80 -26.72 2.44
C GLN A 77 -18.19 -27.15 1.01
N GLY A 78 -17.27 -26.94 0.07
CA GLY A 78 -17.48 -27.22 -1.35
C GLY A 78 -18.13 -26.09 -2.14
N ASP A 79 -18.64 -25.04 -1.49
CA ASP A 79 -19.17 -23.87 -2.19
C ASP A 79 -18.07 -23.16 -3.00
N GLU A 80 -18.46 -22.67 -4.18
CA GLU A 80 -17.59 -21.88 -5.06
C GLU A 80 -17.91 -20.40 -4.91
N ILE A 81 -16.90 -19.59 -4.60
CA ILE A 81 -17.05 -18.17 -4.32
C ILE A 81 -15.97 -17.33 -5.00
N ILE A 82 -16.33 -16.11 -5.37
CA ILE A 82 -15.42 -15.08 -5.84
C ILE A 82 -14.77 -14.42 -4.63
N VAL A 83 -13.43 -14.38 -4.63
CA VAL A 83 -12.63 -13.80 -3.55
C VAL A 83 -11.50 -12.95 -4.11
N GLN A 84 -11.21 -11.84 -3.44
CA GLN A 84 -10.04 -11.02 -3.68
C GLN A 84 -9.01 -11.22 -2.57
N VAL A 85 -7.73 -11.32 -2.94
CA VAL A 85 -6.63 -11.31 -1.98
C VAL A 85 -6.44 -9.89 -1.44
N SER A 86 -6.79 -9.70 -0.17
CA SER A 86 -6.74 -8.39 0.51
C SER A 86 -5.43 -8.14 1.26
N ARG A 87 -4.72 -9.20 1.65
CA ARG A 87 -3.39 -9.16 2.28
C ARG A 87 -2.60 -10.35 1.79
N ASP A 88 -1.34 -10.12 1.48
CA ASP A 88 -0.43 -11.18 1.04
C ASP A 88 -0.05 -12.13 2.20
N ALA A 89 0.49 -13.30 1.88
CA ALA A 89 0.95 -14.27 2.86
C ALA A 89 2.12 -13.68 3.69
N VAL A 90 2.04 -13.79 5.01
CA VAL A 90 3.08 -13.26 5.92
C VAL A 90 3.61 -14.38 6.81
N LYS A 91 4.92 -14.63 6.75
CA LYS A 91 5.61 -15.70 7.47
C LYS A 91 4.95 -17.06 7.19
N THR A 92 4.27 -17.65 8.18
CA THR A 92 3.57 -18.95 8.10
C THR A 92 2.06 -18.79 7.91
N LYS A 93 1.54 -17.55 7.81
CA LYS A 93 0.11 -17.28 7.66
C LYS A 93 -0.27 -17.18 6.19
N ASP A 94 -1.32 -17.90 5.83
CA ASP A 94 -1.97 -17.84 4.52
C ASP A 94 -2.42 -16.40 4.16
N PRO A 95 -2.52 -16.08 2.85
CA PRO A 95 -3.06 -14.81 2.41
C PRO A 95 -4.50 -14.61 2.90
N VAL A 96 -4.89 -13.36 3.16
CA VAL A 96 -6.23 -13.03 3.65
C VAL A 96 -7.14 -12.69 2.49
N LEU A 97 -8.27 -13.39 2.41
CA LEU A 97 -9.27 -13.28 1.36
C LEU A 97 -10.48 -12.47 1.82
N SER A 98 -11.10 -11.77 0.86
CA SER A 98 -12.27 -10.93 1.06
C SER A 98 -13.29 -11.16 -0.06
N SER A 99 -14.57 -11.22 0.29
CA SER A 99 -15.68 -11.14 -0.68
C SER A 99 -16.06 -9.70 -1.00
N ASN A 100 -15.55 -8.73 -0.23
CA ASN A 100 -15.61 -7.32 -0.60
C ASN A 100 -14.55 -7.06 -1.68
N LEU A 101 -14.96 -7.02 -2.94
CA LEU A 101 -14.08 -6.79 -4.08
C LEU A 101 -13.81 -5.29 -4.25
N ASN A 102 -12.58 -4.92 -4.58
CA ASN A 102 -12.14 -3.54 -4.74
C ASN A 102 -11.48 -3.35 -6.11
N PHE A 103 -12.00 -2.40 -6.87
CA PHE A 103 -11.51 -2.00 -8.18
C PHE A 103 -10.91 -0.60 -8.04
N THR A 104 -9.59 -0.53 -8.11
CA THR A 104 -8.85 0.68 -7.70
C THR A 104 -8.43 1.49 -8.93
N GLY A 105 -8.91 2.73 -9.03
CA GLY A 105 -8.44 3.75 -9.97
C GLY A 105 -7.47 4.73 -9.31
N LYS A 106 -7.10 5.79 -10.02
CA LYS A 106 -6.24 6.88 -9.52
C LYS A 106 -6.98 7.73 -8.48
N TYR A 107 -8.24 8.07 -8.74
CA TYR A 107 -9.02 9.02 -7.94
C TYR A 107 -10.04 8.34 -7.03
N SER A 108 -10.48 7.14 -7.39
CA SER A 108 -11.58 6.45 -6.73
C SER A 108 -11.31 4.95 -6.62
N VAL A 109 -12.05 4.29 -5.72
CA VAL A 109 -12.14 2.84 -5.64
C VAL A 109 -13.61 2.46 -5.70
N VAL A 110 -13.99 1.61 -6.64
CA VAL A 110 -15.32 1.00 -6.67
C VAL A 110 -15.28 -0.27 -5.84
N THR A 111 -16.24 -0.43 -4.92
CA THR A 111 -16.28 -1.56 -4.00
C THR A 111 -17.57 -2.35 -4.15
N LEU A 112 -17.48 -3.67 -4.18
CA LEU A 112 -18.64 -4.57 -4.13
C LEU A 112 -18.80 -5.12 -2.71
N GLY A 113 -20.00 -4.99 -2.11
CA GLY A 113 -20.31 -5.43 -0.73
C GLY A 113 -20.31 -4.31 0.31
N LYS A 114 -19.42 -3.33 0.19
CA LYS A 114 -19.55 -2.05 0.90
C LYS A 114 -20.16 -1.05 -0.06
N THR A 115 -21.39 -0.63 0.20
CA THR A 115 -22.18 0.20 -0.73
C THR A 115 -22.10 1.69 -0.46
N GLN A 116 -21.44 2.10 0.62
CA GLN A 116 -21.36 3.50 1.04
C GLN A 116 -20.37 4.30 0.20
N ILE A 117 -20.56 5.62 0.17
CA ILE A 117 -19.57 6.56 -0.34
C ILE A 117 -18.68 6.97 0.83
N GLY A 118 -17.37 6.75 0.69
CA GLY A 118 -16.36 7.12 1.67
C GLY A 118 -15.30 8.04 1.07
N PHE A 119 -14.57 8.73 1.94
CA PHE A 119 -13.48 9.62 1.55
C PHE A 119 -12.20 9.24 2.28
N SER A 120 -11.07 9.39 1.60
CA SER A 120 -9.74 9.32 2.22
C SER A 120 -9.67 10.27 3.41
N ALA A 121 -9.14 9.80 4.54
CA ALA A 121 -8.94 10.61 5.74
C ALA A 121 -8.03 11.84 5.50
N LYS A 122 -7.18 11.81 4.47
CA LYS A 122 -6.33 12.93 4.05
C LYS A 122 -7.09 14.09 3.36
N ILE A 123 -8.34 13.87 2.98
CA ILE A 123 -9.21 14.92 2.45
C ILE A 123 -9.94 15.52 3.65
N THR A 124 -9.73 16.80 3.94
CA THR A 124 -10.29 17.46 5.13
C THR A 124 -11.34 18.50 4.80
N ASP A 125 -11.39 18.99 3.55
CA ASP A 125 -12.35 20.00 3.09
C ASP A 125 -13.79 19.44 3.15
N PRO A 126 -14.66 19.97 4.02
CA PRO A 126 -16.02 19.46 4.17
C PRO A 126 -16.93 19.89 3.02
N VAL A 127 -16.70 21.07 2.42
CA VAL A 127 -17.54 21.61 1.33
C VAL A 127 -17.33 20.77 0.08
N TRP A 128 -16.06 20.56 -0.29
CA TRP A 128 -15.70 19.73 -1.44
C TRP A 128 -16.20 18.29 -1.29
N LYS A 129 -16.15 17.73 -0.06
CA LYS A 129 -16.67 16.39 0.20
C LYS A 129 -18.16 16.29 -0.06
N GLU A 130 -18.96 17.24 0.41
CA GLU A 130 -20.40 17.17 0.23
C GLU A 130 -20.76 17.33 -1.25
N GLU A 131 -20.13 18.27 -1.97
CA GLU A 131 -20.35 18.45 -3.42
C GLU A 131 -20.05 17.18 -4.23
N VAL A 132 -18.91 16.53 -3.96
CA VAL A 132 -18.53 15.28 -4.64
C VAL A 132 -19.44 14.13 -4.24
N LYS A 133 -19.85 14.07 -2.97
CA LYS A 133 -20.74 13.03 -2.46
C LYS A 133 -22.12 13.12 -3.11
N GLU A 134 -22.71 14.31 -3.20
CA GLU A 134 -24.00 14.54 -3.86
C GLU A 134 -23.94 14.12 -5.33
N TYR A 135 -22.89 14.54 -6.05
CA TYR A 135 -22.68 14.15 -7.43
C TYR A 135 -22.56 12.63 -7.62
N LEU A 136 -21.77 11.96 -6.76
CA LEU A 136 -21.62 10.51 -6.82
C LEU A 136 -22.89 9.76 -6.40
N LEU A 137 -23.72 10.31 -5.51
CA LEU A 137 -25.03 9.73 -5.18
C LEU A 137 -25.94 9.74 -6.41
N ALA A 138 -26.06 10.88 -7.10
CA ALA A 138 -26.84 10.99 -8.33
C ALA A 138 -26.34 10.00 -9.41
N LEU A 139 -25.02 9.92 -9.61
CA LEU A 139 -24.41 8.99 -10.55
C LEU A 139 -24.73 7.52 -10.23
N LYS A 140 -24.75 7.16 -8.94
CA LYS A 140 -25.11 5.81 -8.49
C LYS A 140 -26.59 5.50 -8.74
N GLU A 141 -27.47 6.48 -8.60
CA GLU A 141 -28.90 6.30 -8.90
C GLU A 141 -29.14 6.07 -10.40
N GLU A 142 -28.45 6.84 -11.25
CA GLU A 142 -28.55 6.74 -12.71
C GLU A 142 -28.01 5.42 -13.27
N THR A 143 -26.91 4.92 -12.71
CA THR A 143 -26.23 3.69 -13.19
C THR A 143 -26.91 2.38 -12.76
N GLY A 144 -28.06 2.50 -12.10
CA GLY A 144 -28.87 1.40 -11.57
C GLY A 144 -28.50 1.03 -10.14
N ARG A 145 -29.48 0.48 -9.41
CA ARG A 145 -29.38 0.04 -7.99
C ARG A 145 -28.42 -1.14 -7.75
N ASN A 146 -27.36 -1.30 -8.52
CA ASN A 146 -26.33 -2.28 -8.23
C ASN A 146 -25.61 -1.83 -6.95
N GLY A 147 -25.61 -2.69 -5.92
CA GLY A 147 -25.06 -2.44 -4.60
C GLY A 147 -23.54 -2.32 -4.58
N PHE A 148 -22.99 -1.27 -5.20
CA PHE A 148 -21.58 -0.90 -5.12
C PHE A 148 -21.40 0.35 -4.26
N GLY A 149 -20.19 0.54 -3.76
CA GLY A 149 -19.76 1.72 -3.04
C GLY A 149 -18.59 2.39 -3.73
N VAL A 150 -18.24 3.58 -3.25
CA VAL A 150 -17.17 4.38 -3.84
C VAL A 150 -16.32 4.93 -2.71
N ILE A 151 -15.00 4.79 -2.81
CA ILE A 151 -14.04 5.43 -1.91
C ILE A 151 -13.24 6.45 -2.71
N VAL A 152 -13.42 7.73 -2.38
CA VAL A 152 -12.68 8.83 -3.00
C VAL A 152 -11.27 8.91 -2.40
N ARG A 153 -10.25 8.77 -3.25
CA ARG A 153 -8.82 8.71 -2.88
C ARG A 153 -8.21 10.10 -2.77
N THR A 154 -7.06 10.22 -2.10
CA THR A 154 -6.37 11.50 -1.87
C THR A 154 -6.09 12.27 -3.17
N ASN A 155 -5.75 11.57 -4.26
CA ASN A 155 -5.47 12.18 -5.56
C ASN A 155 -6.68 12.91 -6.17
N ALA A 156 -7.90 12.63 -5.69
CA ALA A 156 -9.10 13.27 -6.19
C ALA A 156 -9.23 14.74 -5.79
N LYS A 157 -8.51 15.20 -4.75
CA LYS A 157 -8.64 16.56 -4.21
C LYS A 157 -8.39 17.66 -5.26
N GLU A 158 -7.53 17.39 -6.22
CA GLU A 158 -7.10 18.37 -7.25
C GLU A 158 -7.81 18.17 -8.60
N THR A 159 -8.83 17.31 -8.64
CA THR A 159 -9.58 17.05 -9.87
C THR A 159 -11.06 17.39 -9.72
N THR A 160 -11.77 17.49 -10.84
CA THR A 160 -13.19 17.84 -10.84
C THR A 160 -14.04 16.60 -10.57
N LYS A 161 -15.24 16.81 -10.01
CA LYS A 161 -16.19 15.73 -9.72
C LYS A 161 -16.57 14.91 -10.95
N GLU A 162 -16.58 15.52 -12.13
CA GLU A 162 -16.87 14.87 -13.41
C GLU A 162 -15.76 13.88 -13.81
N VAL A 163 -14.49 14.22 -13.57
CA VAL A 163 -13.36 13.30 -13.79
C VAL A 163 -13.44 12.10 -12.84
N ILE A 164 -13.78 12.35 -11.56
CA ILE A 164 -14.01 11.27 -10.58
C ILE A 164 -15.16 10.38 -11.04
N GLY A 165 -16.29 10.98 -11.49
CA GLY A 165 -17.45 10.25 -11.99
C GLY A 165 -17.12 9.37 -13.19
N GLY A 166 -16.40 9.90 -14.17
CA GLY A 166 -15.95 9.13 -15.34
C GLY A 166 -15.10 7.91 -14.95
N GLU A 167 -14.18 8.06 -13.99
CA GLU A 167 -13.39 6.94 -13.48
C GLU A 167 -14.27 5.92 -12.72
N VAL A 168 -15.21 6.37 -11.90
CA VAL A 168 -16.17 5.50 -11.19
C VAL A 168 -16.97 4.65 -12.17
N LEU A 169 -17.47 5.25 -13.27
CA LEU A 169 -18.18 4.53 -14.32
C LEU A 169 -17.32 3.46 -14.99
N ALA A 170 -16.07 3.80 -15.34
CA ALA A 170 -15.14 2.87 -15.96
C ALA A 170 -14.79 1.69 -15.02
N LEU A 171 -14.58 1.95 -13.73
CA LEU A 171 -14.33 0.92 -12.72
C LEU A 171 -15.57 0.05 -12.47
N LYS A 172 -16.76 0.64 -12.48
CA LYS A 172 -18.04 -0.08 -12.37
C LYS A 172 -18.25 -1.00 -13.57
N GLN A 173 -17.96 -0.52 -14.78
CA GLN A 173 -18.03 -1.34 -15.99
C GLN A 173 -17.06 -2.54 -15.90
N ARG A 174 -15.81 -2.31 -15.50
CA ARG A 174 -14.82 -3.39 -15.28
C ARG A 174 -15.31 -4.43 -14.26
N MET A 175 -15.95 -3.96 -13.18
CA MET A 175 -16.54 -4.83 -12.16
C MET A 175 -17.66 -5.69 -12.76
N ASP A 176 -18.61 -5.08 -13.47
CA ASP A 176 -19.74 -5.79 -14.09
C ASP A 176 -19.25 -6.84 -15.10
N GLU A 177 -18.28 -6.48 -15.95
CA GLU A 177 -17.63 -7.39 -16.90
C GLU A 177 -16.95 -8.57 -16.20
N LEU A 178 -16.26 -8.32 -15.08
CA LEU A 178 -15.61 -9.37 -14.29
C LEU A 178 -16.64 -10.33 -13.69
N LEU A 179 -17.73 -9.82 -13.13
CA LEU A 179 -18.79 -10.63 -12.54
C LEU A 179 -19.50 -11.49 -13.60
N ALA A 180 -19.86 -10.89 -14.75
CA ALA A 180 -20.45 -11.63 -15.87
C ALA A 180 -19.49 -12.71 -16.42
N LYS A 181 -18.19 -12.43 -16.46
CA LYS A 181 -17.17 -13.42 -16.81
C LYS A 181 -17.13 -14.55 -15.78
N ALA A 182 -17.25 -14.24 -14.49
CA ALA A 182 -17.15 -15.22 -13.41
C ALA A 182 -18.25 -16.29 -13.45
N GLU A 183 -19.48 -15.93 -13.85
CA GLU A 183 -20.60 -16.87 -13.99
C GLU A 183 -20.32 -18.01 -14.99
N ASN A 184 -19.44 -17.76 -15.96
CA ASN A 184 -19.13 -18.67 -17.06
C ASN A 184 -17.76 -19.35 -16.90
N ARG A 185 -17.10 -19.22 -15.75
CA ARG A 185 -15.76 -19.76 -15.49
C ARG A 185 -15.80 -20.88 -14.47
N THR A 186 -14.90 -21.83 -14.63
CA THR A 186 -14.76 -22.96 -13.71
C THR A 186 -14.08 -22.51 -12.41
N CYS A 187 -14.27 -23.30 -11.35
CA CYS A 187 -13.54 -23.14 -10.10
C CYS A 187 -12.01 -23.09 -10.32
N PHE A 188 -11.30 -22.42 -9.42
CA PHE A 188 -9.85 -22.19 -9.46
C PHE A 188 -9.34 -21.28 -10.58
N THR A 189 -10.25 -20.55 -11.24
CA THR A 189 -9.88 -19.57 -12.26
C THR A 189 -9.37 -18.27 -11.61
N LEU A 190 -8.22 -17.78 -12.06
CA LEU A 190 -7.82 -16.38 -11.86
C LEU A 190 -8.64 -15.50 -12.80
N LEU A 191 -9.61 -14.77 -12.25
CA LEU A 191 -10.50 -13.89 -13.02
C LEU A 191 -9.78 -12.64 -13.48
N GLU A 192 -8.98 -12.06 -12.58
CA GLU A 192 -8.20 -10.85 -12.78
C GLU A 192 -6.91 -10.93 -11.95
N GLY A 193 -5.77 -10.78 -12.63
CA GLY A 193 -4.46 -10.64 -11.99
C GLY A 193 -4.26 -9.22 -11.46
N ALA A 194 -3.53 -9.10 -10.36
CA ALA A 194 -3.10 -7.83 -9.82
C ALA A 194 -2.24 -7.09 -10.85
N GLU A 195 -2.36 -5.77 -10.85
CA GLU A 195 -1.44 -4.94 -11.62
C GLU A 195 0.00 -5.11 -11.07
N PRO A 196 1.01 -5.16 -11.95
CA PRO A 196 2.41 -5.19 -11.52
C PRO A 196 2.74 -4.04 -10.56
N SER A 197 3.70 -4.23 -9.64
CA SER A 197 3.96 -3.20 -8.63
C SER A 197 4.33 -1.85 -9.21
N PHE A 198 5.05 -1.81 -10.34
CA PHE A 198 5.44 -0.57 -10.99
C PHE A 198 4.21 0.20 -11.52
N ILE A 199 3.17 -0.49 -12.00
CA ILE A 199 1.89 0.13 -12.38
C ILE A 199 1.16 0.65 -11.13
N LEU A 200 1.11 -0.14 -10.06
CA LEU A 200 0.52 0.30 -8.79
C LEU A 200 1.22 1.56 -8.25
N SER A 201 2.55 1.60 -8.33
CA SER A 201 3.36 2.76 -7.94
C SER A 201 3.05 4.00 -8.78
N LEU A 202 2.87 3.86 -10.09
CA LEU A 202 2.44 4.98 -10.95
C LEU A 202 1.04 5.47 -10.59
N ARG A 203 0.08 4.55 -10.40
CA ARG A 203 -1.30 4.89 -10.03
C ARG A 203 -1.38 5.62 -8.70
N ASP A 204 -0.61 5.17 -7.72
CA ASP A 204 -0.69 5.64 -6.34
C ASP A 204 0.22 6.85 -6.07
N THR A 205 1.00 7.30 -7.07
CA THR A 205 1.77 8.55 -6.99
C THR A 205 0.82 9.75 -6.92
N TYR A 206 1.15 10.73 -6.08
CA TYR A 206 0.33 11.94 -5.93
C TYR A 206 0.29 12.75 -7.23
N ALA A 207 -0.88 13.27 -7.58
CA ALA A 207 -1.02 14.18 -8.70
C ALA A 207 -0.03 15.36 -8.57
N GLY A 208 0.56 15.79 -9.68
CA GLY A 208 1.54 16.88 -9.72
C GLY A 208 2.94 16.58 -9.17
N SER A 209 3.12 15.50 -8.38
CA SER A 209 4.43 15.16 -7.79
C SER A 209 5.40 14.43 -8.72
N LEU A 210 4.88 13.83 -9.80
CA LEU A 210 5.66 13.04 -10.75
C LEU A 210 6.32 13.94 -11.80
N GLN A 211 7.65 13.92 -11.85
CA GLN A 211 8.45 14.64 -12.85
C GLN A 211 8.81 13.76 -14.05
N SER A 212 9.31 12.55 -13.79
CA SER A 212 9.69 11.59 -14.82
C SER A 212 9.52 10.15 -14.33
N VAL A 213 9.29 9.24 -15.29
CA VAL A 213 9.28 7.78 -15.11
C VAL A 213 10.30 7.22 -16.07
N ILE A 214 11.32 6.56 -15.55
CA ILE A 214 12.46 6.09 -16.35
C ILE A 214 12.59 4.60 -16.17
N THR A 215 12.70 3.87 -17.27
CA THR A 215 12.93 2.42 -17.28
C THR A 215 13.84 2.04 -18.43
N ASP A 216 14.70 1.06 -18.22
CA ASP A 216 15.54 0.39 -19.21
C ASP A 216 14.96 -0.97 -19.66
N ASP A 217 13.81 -1.38 -19.11
CA ASP A 217 13.10 -2.60 -19.51
C ASP A 217 11.96 -2.32 -20.48
N LYS A 218 11.98 -3.00 -21.63
CA LYS A 218 11.04 -2.74 -22.73
C LYS A 218 9.61 -3.17 -22.38
N ILE A 219 9.45 -4.28 -21.65
CA ILE A 219 8.14 -4.80 -21.26
C ILE A 219 7.49 -3.80 -20.30
N CYS A 220 8.22 -3.36 -19.28
CA CYS A 220 7.79 -2.36 -18.32
C CYS A 220 7.42 -1.05 -19.03
N TYR A 221 8.23 -0.58 -19.99
CA TYR A 221 7.92 0.62 -20.76
C TYR A 221 6.58 0.51 -21.51
N GLU A 222 6.35 -0.59 -22.23
CA GLU A 222 5.13 -0.79 -22.99
C GLU A 222 3.88 -0.90 -22.11
N GLU A 223 3.98 -1.59 -20.96
CA GLU A 223 2.89 -1.69 -20.00
C GLU A 223 2.59 -0.36 -19.31
N MET A 224 3.61 0.38 -18.89
CA MET A 224 3.44 1.73 -18.31
C MET A 224 2.86 2.69 -19.33
N ARG A 225 3.30 2.65 -20.59
CA ARG A 225 2.77 3.48 -21.67
C ARG A 225 1.28 3.19 -21.89
N ARG A 226 0.89 1.91 -21.96
CA ARG A 226 -0.51 1.49 -22.11
C ARG A 226 -1.37 1.97 -20.93
N TYR A 227 -0.84 1.84 -19.71
CA TYR A 227 -1.53 2.31 -18.51
C TYR A 227 -1.72 3.83 -18.51
N LEU A 228 -0.66 4.61 -18.82
CA LEU A 228 -0.70 6.06 -18.85
C LEU A 228 -1.62 6.58 -19.97
N ASP A 229 -1.58 6.01 -21.17
CA ASP A 229 -2.45 6.42 -22.27
C ASP A 229 -3.95 6.23 -21.93
N LYS A 230 -4.29 5.12 -21.26
CA LYS A 230 -5.66 4.82 -20.85
C LYS A 230 -6.14 5.64 -19.65
N ASN A 231 -5.30 5.86 -18.65
CA ASN A 231 -5.73 6.37 -17.33
C ASN A 231 -5.17 7.75 -16.98
N GLN A 232 -4.03 8.15 -17.53
CA GLN A 232 -3.26 9.33 -17.11
C GLN A 232 -2.51 9.98 -18.28
N LYS A 233 -3.22 10.34 -19.35
CA LYS A 233 -2.59 10.79 -20.60
C LYS A 233 -1.65 11.99 -20.44
N ALA A 234 -1.94 12.87 -19.48
CA ALA A 234 -1.10 14.02 -19.14
C ALA A 234 0.30 13.64 -18.60
N ASP A 235 0.45 12.45 -18.02
CA ASP A 235 1.73 11.96 -17.50
C ASP A 235 2.51 11.13 -18.53
N LEU A 236 1.95 10.90 -19.73
CA LEU A 236 2.56 10.06 -20.77
C LEU A 236 3.89 10.60 -21.28
N GLU A 237 4.01 11.93 -21.42
CA GLU A 237 5.25 12.60 -21.84
C GLU A 237 6.40 12.47 -20.83
N LYS A 238 6.08 12.10 -19.59
CA LYS A 238 7.04 11.91 -18.51
C LYS A 238 7.70 10.54 -18.56
N LEU A 239 7.16 9.60 -19.34
CA LEU A 239 7.68 8.24 -19.49
C LEU A 239 8.83 8.20 -20.50
N GLN A 240 10.01 7.79 -20.04
CA GLN A 240 11.24 7.76 -20.81
C GLN A 240 11.81 6.34 -20.82
N PHE A 241 12.19 5.89 -22.02
CA PHE A 241 12.94 4.64 -22.18
C PHE A 241 14.44 4.95 -22.19
N TYR A 242 15.16 4.39 -21.23
CA TYR A 242 16.58 4.61 -21.06
C TYR A 242 17.38 3.56 -21.81
N GLN A 243 18.29 4.00 -22.69
CA GLN A 243 19.07 3.11 -23.57
C GLN A 243 20.56 3.52 -23.65
N ASP A 244 21.16 3.99 -22.56
CA ASP A 244 22.60 4.27 -22.56
C ASP A 244 23.39 2.96 -22.44
N PRO A 245 24.21 2.57 -23.44
CA PRO A 245 24.96 1.32 -23.41
C PRO A 245 26.18 1.37 -22.48
N LEU A 246 26.66 2.57 -22.09
CA LEU A 246 27.88 2.76 -21.30
C LEU A 246 27.58 2.99 -19.82
N LEU A 247 26.39 3.48 -19.49
CA LEU A 247 25.99 3.78 -18.12
C LEU A 247 24.63 3.13 -17.80
N PRO A 248 24.57 1.96 -17.14
CA PRO A 248 23.31 1.35 -16.76
C PRO A 248 22.47 2.24 -15.84
N LEU A 249 21.13 2.18 -15.97
CA LEU A 249 20.20 3.03 -15.20
C LEU A 249 20.40 2.91 -13.68
N ILE A 250 20.67 1.67 -13.21
CA ILE A 250 20.94 1.37 -11.81
C ILE A 250 22.17 2.12 -11.26
N LYS A 251 23.19 2.34 -12.10
CA LYS A 251 24.41 3.08 -11.76
C LYS A 251 24.18 4.59 -11.84
N LEU A 252 23.46 5.07 -12.87
CA LEU A 252 23.11 6.48 -13.04
C LEU A 252 22.45 7.07 -11.78
N TYR A 253 21.50 6.34 -11.20
CA TYR A 253 20.78 6.76 -10.00
C TYR A 253 21.32 6.17 -8.69
N LYS A 254 22.46 5.48 -8.73
CA LYS A 254 23.12 4.85 -7.56
C LYS A 254 22.16 3.97 -6.75
N LEU A 255 21.30 3.21 -7.41
CA LEU A 255 20.25 2.43 -6.75
C LEU A 255 20.81 1.28 -5.91
N GLU A 256 21.95 0.71 -6.31
CA GLU A 256 22.67 -0.32 -5.52
C GLU A 256 23.10 0.24 -4.17
N ALA A 257 23.78 1.39 -4.16
CA ALA A 257 24.20 2.06 -2.92
C ALA A 257 22.98 2.41 -2.05
N ALA A 258 21.89 2.89 -2.65
CA ALA A 258 20.65 3.16 -1.92
C ALA A 258 20.02 1.90 -1.32
N LEU A 259 20.14 0.75 -2.00
CA LEU A 259 19.66 -0.54 -1.49
C LEU A 259 20.54 -1.03 -0.33
N GLU A 260 21.85 -0.97 -0.46
CA GLU A 260 22.80 -1.33 0.60
C GLU A 260 22.58 -0.48 1.85
N GLU A 261 22.52 0.85 1.71
CA GLU A 261 22.22 1.79 2.80
C GLU A 261 20.84 1.51 3.46
N ALA A 262 19.85 1.07 2.68
CA ALA A 262 18.53 0.72 3.21
C ALA A 262 18.54 -0.58 4.03
N LEU A 263 19.52 -1.47 3.81
CA LEU A 263 19.69 -2.71 4.55
C LEU A 263 20.56 -2.55 5.79
N GLU A 264 21.38 -1.50 5.86
CA GLU A 264 22.23 -1.24 7.02
C GLU A 264 21.43 -0.96 8.30
N ARG A 265 21.93 -1.43 9.44
CA ARG A 265 21.33 -1.13 10.75
C ARG A 265 21.48 0.35 11.13
N ARG A 266 22.58 1.01 10.73
CA ARG A 266 22.88 2.40 11.06
C ARG A 266 22.56 3.31 9.88
N VAL A 267 22.02 4.49 10.16
CA VAL A 267 21.71 5.51 9.13
C VAL A 267 22.28 6.85 9.59
N TRP A 268 23.25 7.38 8.85
CA TRP A 268 23.88 8.65 9.19
C TRP A 268 22.99 9.85 8.85
N LEU A 269 23.00 10.82 9.75
CA LEU A 269 22.38 12.14 9.58
C LEU A 269 23.44 13.13 9.07
N LYS A 270 23.02 14.17 8.36
CA LYS A 270 23.90 15.24 7.84
C LYS A 270 24.60 16.00 8.95
N SER A 271 23.97 16.11 10.12
CA SER A 271 24.55 16.71 11.32
C SER A 271 25.66 15.88 11.98
N GLY A 272 25.89 14.65 11.53
CA GLY A 272 26.88 13.73 12.11
C GLY A 272 26.34 12.82 13.23
N GLY A 273 25.06 12.97 13.58
CA GLY A 273 24.30 11.97 14.32
C GLY A 273 23.95 10.75 13.46
N TYR A 274 23.31 9.75 14.05
CA TYR A 274 22.84 8.57 13.31
C TYR A 274 21.63 7.92 13.98
N LEU A 275 20.83 7.23 13.18
CA LEU A 275 19.77 6.34 13.63
C LEU A 275 20.30 4.90 13.73
N VAL A 276 19.79 4.13 14.67
CA VAL A 276 19.92 2.67 14.74
C VAL A 276 18.53 2.07 14.59
N ILE A 277 18.31 1.30 13.52
CA ILE A 277 16.99 0.73 13.20
C ILE A 277 17.03 -0.78 13.38
N GLU A 278 16.22 -1.30 14.30
CA GLU A 278 16.17 -2.72 14.64
C GLU A 278 14.74 -3.28 14.60
N PRO A 279 14.41 -4.08 13.57
CA PRO A 279 13.21 -4.89 13.57
C PRO A 279 13.32 -6.01 14.61
N THR A 280 12.33 -6.12 15.49
CA THR A 280 12.16 -7.25 16.40
C THR A 280 10.99 -8.13 15.93
N GLU A 281 10.62 -9.14 16.71
CA GLU A 281 9.49 -10.00 16.37
C GLU A 281 8.15 -9.24 16.31
N ALA A 282 7.92 -8.33 17.27
CA ALA A 282 6.64 -7.66 17.47
C ALA A 282 6.62 -6.21 16.96
N LEU A 283 7.73 -5.49 17.13
CA LEU A 283 7.84 -4.05 16.86
C LEU A 283 9.19 -3.68 16.25
N THR A 284 9.31 -2.48 15.71
CA THR A 284 10.59 -1.93 15.23
C THR A 284 11.06 -0.83 16.17
N VAL A 285 12.31 -0.87 16.59
CA VAL A 285 12.93 0.18 17.42
C VAL A 285 13.81 1.07 16.54
N VAL A 286 13.73 2.38 16.74
CA VAL A 286 14.59 3.39 16.10
C VAL A 286 15.23 4.22 17.21
N ASP A 287 16.55 4.17 17.33
CA ASP A 287 17.32 4.90 18.35
C ASP A 287 18.14 6.03 17.72
N VAL A 288 18.08 7.24 18.30
CA VAL A 288 18.70 8.46 17.78
C VAL A 288 19.95 8.83 18.57
N ASN A 289 21.09 8.88 17.90
CA ASN A 289 22.38 9.20 18.52
C ASN A 289 23.00 10.48 17.96
N THR A 290 23.67 11.26 18.81
CA THR A 290 24.33 12.53 18.45
C THR A 290 25.67 12.36 17.71
N GLY A 291 26.25 11.15 17.72
CA GLY A 291 27.52 10.85 17.05
C GLY A 291 28.68 11.72 17.53
N LYS A 292 29.46 12.29 16.60
CA LYS A 292 30.66 13.12 16.92
C LYS A 292 30.35 14.61 17.12
N TYR A 293 29.10 15.04 17.07
CA TYR A 293 28.77 16.47 17.12
C TYR A 293 28.89 17.02 18.56
N SER A 294 29.92 17.84 18.82
CA SER A 294 30.18 18.49 20.11
C SER A 294 30.06 20.02 20.00
N GLY A 295 28.87 20.53 19.67
CA GLY A 295 28.61 21.98 19.62
C GLY A 295 28.69 22.61 21.03
N LYS A 296 29.70 23.46 21.27
CA LYS A 296 30.03 24.02 22.60
C LYS A 296 29.18 25.21 23.05
N LYS A 297 28.16 25.63 22.28
CA LYS A 297 27.21 26.70 22.66
C LYS A 297 25.79 26.29 22.21
N ASN A 298 24.85 26.22 23.14
CA ASN A 298 23.47 25.72 23.03
C ASN A 298 23.30 24.24 22.68
N ALA A 299 23.57 23.38 23.69
CA ALA A 299 23.33 21.95 23.61
C ALA A 299 21.84 21.61 23.36
N GLU A 300 20.90 22.32 24.00
CA GLU A 300 19.45 22.05 23.86
C GLU A 300 18.92 22.30 22.44
N ASP A 301 19.29 23.43 21.82
CA ASP A 301 18.88 23.75 20.45
C ASP A 301 19.53 22.81 19.44
N THR A 302 20.76 22.38 19.72
CA THR A 302 21.45 21.36 18.93
C THR A 302 20.71 20.03 18.97
N ILE A 303 20.31 19.58 20.16
CA ILE A 303 19.55 18.33 20.33
C ILE A 303 18.24 18.39 19.56
N LEU A 304 17.49 19.49 19.69
CA LEU A 304 16.26 19.69 18.93
C LEU A 304 16.51 19.58 17.42
N LYS A 305 17.54 20.24 16.90
CA LYS A 305 17.89 20.18 15.48
C LYS A 305 18.21 18.75 15.01
N ILE A 306 18.95 17.97 15.80
CA ILE A 306 19.26 16.58 15.50
C ILE A 306 17.98 15.73 15.53
N ASN A 307 17.12 15.92 16.53
CA ASN A 307 15.85 15.19 16.63
C ASN A 307 14.89 15.50 15.48
N LEU A 308 14.81 16.76 15.02
CA LEU A 308 14.01 17.15 13.85
C LEU A 308 14.54 16.50 12.57
N GLU A 309 15.88 16.44 12.41
CA GLU A 309 16.50 15.72 11.30
C GLU A 309 16.22 14.21 11.37
N ALA A 310 16.34 13.64 12.57
CA ALA A 310 16.04 12.25 12.86
C ALA A 310 14.57 11.90 12.60
N ALA A 311 13.63 12.80 12.89
CA ALA A 311 12.21 12.60 12.62
C ALA A 311 11.93 12.49 11.11
N ALA A 312 12.49 13.40 10.32
CA ALA A 312 12.37 13.35 8.86
C ALA A 312 13.03 12.10 8.26
N GLU A 313 14.21 11.73 8.74
CA GLU A 313 14.91 10.54 8.27
C GLU A 313 14.19 9.25 8.72
N THR A 314 13.62 9.21 9.92
CA THR A 314 12.80 8.09 10.41
C THR A 314 11.60 7.88 9.50
N ALA A 315 10.80 8.92 9.23
CA ALA A 315 9.65 8.83 8.32
C ALA A 315 10.05 8.33 6.91
N ARG A 316 11.20 8.81 6.39
CA ARG A 316 11.76 8.33 5.12
C ARG A 316 12.14 6.85 5.17
N GLN A 317 12.80 6.40 6.23
CA GLN A 317 13.26 5.01 6.39
C GLN A 317 12.09 4.04 6.56
N LEU A 318 11.01 4.44 7.23
CA LEU A 318 9.78 3.64 7.31
C LEU A 318 9.21 3.35 5.91
N CYS A 319 9.21 4.35 5.02
CA CYS A 319 8.81 4.19 3.63
C CYS A 319 9.82 3.37 2.82
N LEU A 320 11.11 3.70 2.92
CA LEU A 320 12.20 3.10 2.17
C LEU A 320 12.30 1.59 2.40
N ARG A 321 12.26 1.19 3.67
CA ARG A 321 12.40 -0.20 4.12
C ARG A 321 11.07 -0.93 4.22
N ASN A 322 9.96 -0.25 3.95
CA ASN A 322 8.60 -0.70 4.18
C ASN A 322 8.39 -1.33 5.58
N LEU A 323 8.82 -0.61 6.62
CA LEU A 323 8.63 -1.02 8.01
C LEU A 323 7.18 -0.75 8.40
N SER A 324 6.53 -1.69 9.11
CA SER A 324 5.10 -1.61 9.42
C SER A 324 4.78 -2.30 10.75
N GLY A 325 3.64 -1.95 11.35
CA GLY A 325 3.24 -2.38 12.68
C GLY A 325 3.50 -1.30 13.71
N ILE A 326 3.88 -1.73 14.91
CA ILE A 326 4.27 -0.85 16.01
C ILE A 326 5.73 -0.47 15.81
N ILE A 327 6.01 0.83 15.85
CA ILE A 327 7.34 1.40 15.75
C ILE A 327 7.54 2.31 16.97
N ILE A 328 8.67 2.14 17.65
CA ILE A 328 9.06 2.93 18.80
C ILE A 328 10.31 3.72 18.42
N VAL A 329 10.29 5.04 18.62
CA VAL A 329 11.41 5.93 18.35
C VAL A 329 11.92 6.52 19.65
N ASP A 330 13.18 6.25 19.97
CA ASP A 330 13.91 6.79 21.11
C ASP A 330 14.71 8.01 20.65
N PHE A 331 14.12 9.19 20.84
CA PHE A 331 14.77 10.45 20.51
C PHE A 331 15.68 10.89 21.65
N ILE A 332 16.67 11.74 21.34
CA ILE A 332 17.56 12.29 22.36
C ILE A 332 16.73 13.12 23.35
N ASP A 333 16.96 12.92 24.65
CA ASP A 333 16.24 13.60 25.73
C ASP A 333 16.23 15.14 25.56
N MET A 334 15.04 15.72 25.72
CA MET A 334 14.82 17.17 25.68
C MET A 334 14.17 17.62 26.98
N ALA A 335 14.78 18.59 27.66
CA ALA A 335 14.27 19.12 28.93
C ALA A 335 13.03 20.02 28.75
N ARG A 336 12.95 20.74 27.63
CA ARG A 336 11.86 21.69 27.36
C ARG A 336 10.68 21.00 26.70
N GLU A 337 9.49 21.18 27.28
CA GLU A 337 8.25 20.64 26.72
C GLU A 337 7.92 21.23 25.35
N GLU A 338 8.26 22.50 25.12
CA GLU A 338 8.12 23.15 23.82
C GLU A 338 8.91 22.42 22.72
N HIS A 339 10.13 21.97 23.01
CA HIS A 339 10.96 21.25 22.04
C HIS A 339 10.37 19.87 21.70
N LYS A 340 9.79 19.18 22.69
CA LYS A 340 9.07 17.92 22.47
C LYS A 340 7.84 18.14 21.58
N GLN A 341 7.06 19.19 21.84
CA GLN A 341 5.88 19.50 21.03
C GLN A 341 6.26 19.84 19.58
N GLN A 342 7.35 20.60 19.38
CA GLN A 342 7.87 20.90 18.04
C GLN A 342 8.31 19.63 17.31
N LEU A 343 9.01 18.71 18.00
CA LEU A 343 9.40 17.42 17.44
C LEU A 343 8.20 16.57 17.02
N LEU A 344 7.20 16.41 17.90
CA LEU A 344 6.01 15.61 17.61
C LEU A 344 5.22 16.19 16.43
N THR A 345 5.09 17.52 16.37
CA THR A 345 4.41 18.21 15.27
C THR A 345 5.14 17.97 13.95
N ALA A 346 6.46 18.18 13.92
CA ALA A 346 7.26 17.95 12.72
C ALA A 346 7.23 16.48 12.26
N LEU A 347 7.33 15.54 13.21
CA LEU A 347 7.23 14.12 12.90
C LEU A 347 5.85 13.77 12.33
N GLU A 348 4.77 14.28 12.91
CA GLU A 348 3.41 14.04 12.40
C GLU A 348 3.25 14.55 10.96
N GLU A 349 3.79 15.72 10.64
CA GLU A 349 3.80 16.28 9.28
C GLU A 349 4.58 15.42 8.30
N GLU A 350 5.73 14.89 8.70
CA GLU A 350 6.52 13.98 7.86
C GLU A 350 5.81 12.64 7.63
N LEU A 351 5.19 12.07 8.66
CA LEU A 351 4.43 10.82 8.57
C LEU A 351 3.18 10.96 7.69
N LYS A 352 2.54 12.14 7.64
CA LYS A 352 1.40 12.42 6.75
C LYS A 352 1.75 12.29 5.26
N LYS A 353 3.02 12.47 4.89
CA LYS A 353 3.52 12.33 3.51
C LYS A 353 3.63 10.87 3.06
N ASP A 354 3.57 9.91 3.98
CA ASP A 354 3.59 8.48 3.65
C ASP A 354 2.30 8.07 2.92
N PRO A 355 2.37 7.41 1.74
CA PRO A 355 1.17 6.92 1.07
C PRO A 355 0.43 5.83 1.87
N VAL A 356 1.14 5.10 2.74
CA VAL A 356 0.54 4.14 3.67
C VAL A 356 0.06 4.88 4.92
N LYS A 357 -1.09 4.45 5.47
CA LYS A 357 -1.62 5.03 6.71
C LYS A 357 -0.61 4.84 7.85
N THR A 358 -0.02 5.94 8.27
CA THR A 358 0.95 6.04 9.35
C THR A 358 0.47 7.09 10.34
N VAL A 359 0.43 6.73 11.62
CA VAL A 359 -0.18 7.53 12.69
C VAL A 359 0.83 7.62 13.83
N LEU A 360 1.17 8.85 14.21
CA LEU A 360 1.80 9.13 15.50
C LEU A 360 0.74 8.92 16.58
N VAL A 361 1.04 8.07 17.56
CA VAL A 361 0.11 7.72 18.64
C VAL A 361 0.28 8.69 19.78
N ASP A 362 1.42 8.65 20.47
CA ASP A 362 1.76 9.55 21.56
C ASP A 362 3.26 9.44 21.91
N MET A 363 3.74 10.27 22.85
CA MET A 363 4.99 10.07 23.56
C MET A 363 4.72 9.42 24.92
N THR A 364 5.35 8.29 25.19
CA THR A 364 5.23 7.58 26.46
C THR A 364 5.83 8.39 27.62
N LYS A 365 5.49 8.00 28.86
CA LYS A 365 6.11 8.58 30.08
C LYS A 365 7.62 8.38 30.16
N LEU A 366 8.16 7.44 29.39
CA LEU A 366 9.60 7.18 29.30
C LEU A 366 10.30 8.00 28.20
N GLY A 367 9.58 8.90 27.51
CA GLY A 367 10.14 9.73 26.43
C GLY A 367 10.14 9.07 25.05
N LEU A 368 9.73 7.81 24.94
CA LEU A 368 9.66 7.08 23.67
C LEU A 368 8.44 7.51 22.86
N VAL A 369 8.62 7.72 21.56
CA VAL A 369 7.52 8.08 20.64
C VAL A 369 6.96 6.84 19.97
N GLU A 370 5.63 6.69 20.01
CA GLU A 370 4.91 5.54 19.45
C GLU A 370 4.31 5.88 18.09
N ILE A 371 4.59 5.05 17.09
CA ILE A 371 4.05 5.17 15.73
C ILE A 371 3.40 3.85 15.34
N THR A 372 2.25 3.93 14.66
CA THR A 372 1.63 2.79 14.00
C THR A 372 1.58 2.99 12.49
N ARG A 373 2.09 2.02 11.74
CA ARG A 373 2.06 2.02 10.26
C ARG A 373 1.36 0.78 9.75
N LYS A 374 0.34 0.95 8.90
CA LYS A 374 -0.47 -0.17 8.37
C LYS A 374 0.42 -1.19 7.64
N LYS A 375 0.28 -2.48 7.98
CA LYS A 375 0.96 -3.58 7.26
C LYS A 375 0.26 -3.83 5.92
N VAL A 376 1.01 -3.65 4.82
CA VAL A 376 0.50 -3.85 3.44
C VAL A 376 1.35 -4.86 2.66
N ARG A 377 2.68 -4.72 2.71
CA ARG A 377 3.66 -5.61 2.07
C ARG A 377 4.75 -6.00 3.08
N LYS A 378 5.56 -7.00 2.74
CA LYS A 378 6.72 -7.42 3.54
C LYS A 378 7.80 -6.31 3.57
N PRO A 379 8.54 -6.18 4.68
CA PRO A 379 9.64 -5.22 4.76
C PRO A 379 10.81 -5.64 3.87
N LEU A 380 11.64 -4.68 3.47
CA LEU A 380 12.73 -4.86 2.51
C LEU A 380 13.69 -5.98 2.89
N HIS A 381 14.07 -6.07 4.17
CA HIS A 381 15.02 -7.08 4.66
C HIS A 381 14.47 -8.51 4.56
N GLU A 382 13.15 -8.72 4.69
CA GLU A 382 12.53 -10.04 4.52
C GLU A 382 12.48 -10.45 3.04
N VAL A 383 12.29 -9.48 2.14
CA VAL A 383 12.27 -9.74 0.69
C VAL A 383 13.67 -10.04 0.18
N TYR A 384 14.66 -9.24 0.59
CA TYR A 384 16.06 -9.40 0.18
C TYR A 384 16.71 -10.66 0.77
N GLY A 385 16.50 -10.92 2.07
CA GLY A 385 17.11 -12.06 2.77
C GLY A 385 16.61 -13.43 2.32
N ARG A 386 15.51 -13.49 1.55
CA ARG A 386 15.03 -14.72 0.90
C ARG A 386 15.51 -14.89 -0.54
N GLY A 387 16.21 -13.90 -1.11
CA GLY A 387 16.42 -13.82 -2.56
C GLY A 387 17.85 -13.67 -3.06
N VAL A 388 18.80 -13.08 -2.32
CA VAL A 388 20.14 -12.82 -2.90
C VAL A 388 21.23 -12.82 -1.81
N LYS A 389 22.13 -13.82 -1.84
CA LYS A 389 23.51 -13.62 -1.39
C LYS A 389 24.27 -12.92 -2.53
N PRO A 390 25.24 -12.03 -2.25
CA PRO A 390 26.02 -11.32 -3.27
C PRO A 390 26.79 -12.22 -4.25
N ASN A 391 26.79 -13.55 -4.07
CA ASN A 391 27.57 -14.51 -4.86
C ASN A 391 26.74 -15.56 -5.62
N GLY A 392 25.44 -15.37 -5.85
CA GLY A 392 24.70 -16.19 -6.83
C GLY A 392 24.62 -17.71 -6.54
N VAL A 393 24.68 -18.13 -5.27
CA VAL A 393 24.46 -19.54 -4.92
C VAL A 393 23.05 -19.70 -4.33
N PRO A 394 22.15 -20.51 -4.93
CA PRO A 394 20.85 -20.83 -4.36
C PRO A 394 20.97 -21.75 -3.15
N ASN A 395 19.95 -21.77 -2.29
CA ASN A 395 19.89 -22.61 -1.08
C ASN A 395 20.03 -24.11 -1.34
#